data_AF-A0A3L7U7Z5-F1
#
_entry.id   AF-A0A3L7U7Z5-F1
#
_cell.length_a   1.000
_cell.length_b   1.000
_cell.length_c   1.000
_cell.angle_alpha   90.00
_cell.angle_beta   90.00
_cell.angle_gamma   90.00
#
_symmetry.space_group_name_H-M   'P 1'
#
loop_
_entity.id
_entity.type
_entity.pdbx_description
1 polymer ?
#
loop_
_entity_poly.entity_id
_entity_poly.type
_entity_poly.pdbx_seq_one_letter_code
_entity_poly.pdbx_strand_id
1 'polypeptide(L)'
;KVEVLNNIDLPQMFWVNLLDRPLPKAAAGASTLVQFGTILLREAPGLVVMGAYLLLLPPLLAVTVFRTFFAKMGFIRYMVMINLMLLMLSLPLKMVLRWTLNLKYIVSIPEFSLNF
;
A
#
# COMPACT_ATOMS: atom_id res chain seq x y z
N LYS A 1 -14.74 -21.70 -21.57
CA LYS A 1 -14.09 -21.68 -20.24
C LYS A 1 -13.94 -20.21 -19.87
N VAL A 2 -14.69 -19.72 -18.89
CA VAL A 2 -14.55 -18.32 -18.44
C VAL A 2 -13.21 -18.24 -17.71
N GLU A 3 -12.26 -17.46 -18.22
CA GLU A 3 -11.01 -17.15 -17.52
C GLU A 3 -11.40 -16.53 -16.18
N VAL A 4 -11.14 -17.23 -15.07
CA VAL A 4 -11.39 -16.71 -13.73
C VAL A 4 -10.51 -15.47 -13.60
N LEU A 5 -11.11 -14.32 -13.26
CA LEU A 5 -10.37 -13.08 -13.01
C LEU A 5 -9.26 -13.41 -12.00
N ASN A 6 -8.02 -13.39 -12.47
CA ASN A 6 -6.87 -13.70 -11.63
C ASN A 6 -6.68 -12.50 -10.70
N ASN A 7 -7.26 -12.58 -9.51
CA ASN A 7 -7.15 -11.54 -8.50
C ASN A 7 -5.70 -11.53 -8.02
N ILE A 8 -4.94 -10.50 -8.40
CA ILE A 8 -3.53 -10.37 -8.05
C ILE A 8 -3.41 -9.48 -6.82
N ASP A 9 -2.64 -9.93 -5.84
CA ASP A 9 -2.28 -9.16 -4.65
C ASP A 9 -1.02 -8.33 -4.90
N LEU A 10 -0.87 -7.19 -4.21
CA LEU A 10 0.31 -6.32 -4.37
C LEU A 10 1.63 -7.03 -3.98
N PRO A 11 1.70 -7.82 -2.89
CA PRO A 11 2.86 -8.64 -2.61
C PRO A 11 3.16 -9.66 -3.71
N GLN A 12 2.14 -10.26 -4.33
CA GLN A 12 2.35 -11.18 -5.45
C GLN A 12 2.90 -10.43 -6.67
N MET A 13 2.37 -9.26 -6.99
CA MET A 13 2.90 -8.43 -8.08
C MET A 13 4.35 -8.01 -7.82
N PHE A 14 4.69 -7.62 -6.59
CA PHE A 14 6.04 -7.16 -6.26
C PHE A 14 7.05 -8.31 -6.16
N TRP A 15 6.72 -9.40 -5.46
CA TRP A 15 7.64 -10.51 -5.25
C TRP A 15 7.72 -11.46 -6.45
N VAL A 16 6.57 -11.80 -7.06
CA VAL A 16 6.50 -12.78 -8.15
C VAL A 16 6.72 -12.13 -9.52
N ASN A 17 6.02 -11.04 -9.84
CA ASN A 17 6.14 -10.45 -11.19
C ASN A 17 7.37 -9.53 -11.36
N LEU A 18 7.81 -8.85 -10.30
CA LEU A 18 8.94 -7.90 -10.39
C LEU A 18 10.27 -8.53 -9.93
N LEU A 19 10.24 -9.37 -8.89
CA LEU A 19 11.45 -9.95 -8.29
C LEU A 19 11.70 -11.41 -8.68
N ASP A 20 10.78 -12.06 -9.40
CA ASP A 20 10.82 -13.50 -9.71
C ASP A 20 11.06 -14.40 -8.48
N ARG A 21 10.62 -13.98 -7.30
CA ARG A 21 10.75 -14.73 -6.04
C ARG A 21 9.40 -15.28 -5.59
N PRO A 22 9.36 -16.52 -5.04
CA PRO A 22 8.15 -17.04 -4.44
C PRO A 22 7.75 -16.18 -3.23
N LEU A 23 6.44 -16.04 -2.97
CA LEU A 23 5.95 -15.27 -1.83
C LEU A 23 6.61 -15.79 -0.53
N PRO A 24 7.18 -14.89 0.30
CA PRO A 24 7.69 -15.25 1.62
C PRO A 24 6.54 -15.84 2.47
N LYS A 25 6.57 -17.16 2.70
CA LYS A 25 5.65 -17.87 3.58
C LYS A 25 6.43 -18.47 4.74
N ALA A 26 5.99 -18.25 5.98
CA ALA A 26 6.58 -18.93 7.13
C ALA A 26 6.39 -20.44 7.04
N ALA A 27 7.42 -21.20 7.42
CA ALA A 27 7.30 -22.65 7.59
C ALA A 27 6.34 -22.97 8.75
N ALA A 28 5.52 -24.01 8.61
CA ALA A 28 4.41 -24.38 9.51
C ALA A 28 4.80 -24.82 10.94
N GLY A 29 6.04 -24.56 11.37
CA GLY A 29 6.55 -24.81 12.72
C GLY A 29 7.52 -23.74 13.23
N ALA A 30 7.60 -22.58 12.56
CA ALA A 30 8.49 -21.50 12.95
C ALA A 30 7.96 -20.76 14.19
N SER A 31 8.88 -20.31 15.06
CA SER A 31 8.59 -19.47 16.24
C SER A 31 7.71 -18.27 15.86
N THR A 32 6.82 -17.86 16.75
CA THR A 32 5.87 -16.75 16.54
C THR A 32 6.57 -15.48 16.03
N LEU A 33 7.77 -15.20 16.54
CA LEU A 33 8.58 -14.04 16.12
C LEU A 33 9.02 -14.12 14.65
N VAL A 34 9.36 -15.32 14.16
CA VAL A 34 9.75 -15.56 12.76
C VAL A 34 8.53 -15.44 11.84
N GLN A 35 7.36 -15.92 12.29
CA GLN A 35 6.11 -15.75 11.55
C GLN A 35 5.77 -14.28 11.36
N PHE A 36 5.79 -13.49 12.44
CA PHE A 36 5.57 -12.03 12.36
C PHE A 36 6.58 -11.35 11.44
N GLY A 37 7.86 -11.70 11.51
CA GLY A 37 8.90 -11.16 10.63
C GLY A 37 8.64 -11.46 9.14
N THR A 38 8.24 -12.69 8.82
CA THR A 38 7.93 -13.06 7.43
C THR A 38 6.67 -12.39 6.88
N ILE A 39 5.64 -12.19 7.73
CA ILE A 39 4.42 -11.46 7.37
C ILE A 39 4.76 -9.99 7.09
N LEU A 40 5.53 -9.36 7.97
CA LEU A 40 5.95 -7.97 7.79
C LEU A 40 6.75 -7.80 6.49
N LEU A 41 7.67 -8.72 6.19
CA LEU A 41 8.46 -8.68 4.96
C LEU A 41 7.61 -8.91 3.70
N ARG A 42 6.62 -9.81 3.77
CA ARG A 42 5.67 -10.04 2.68
C ARG A 42 4.83 -8.79 2.40
N GLU A 43 4.32 -8.13 3.44
CA GLU A 43 3.47 -6.94 3.33
C GLU A 43 4.24 -5.60 3.26
N ALA A 44 5.57 -5.64 3.42
CA ALA A 44 6.43 -4.46 3.40
C ALA A 44 6.24 -3.59 2.15
N PRO A 45 6.10 -4.13 0.92
CA PRO A 45 5.87 -3.29 -0.26
C PRO A 45 4.60 -2.44 -0.15
N GLY A 46 3.50 -3.01 0.36
CA GLY A 46 2.24 -2.28 0.56
C GLY A 46 2.36 -1.21 1.65
N LEU A 47 3.01 -1.54 2.77
CA LEU A 47 3.27 -0.61 3.86
C LEU A 47 4.19 0.54 3.44
N VAL A 48 5.25 0.25 2.68
CA VAL A 48 6.19 1.25 2.15
C VAL A 48 5.47 2.18 1.18
N VAL A 49 4.66 1.65 0.27
CA VAL A 49 3.87 2.48 -0.67
C VAL A 49 2.88 3.38 0.09
N MET A 50 2.17 2.85 1.10
CA MET A 50 1.24 3.64 1.90
C MET A 50 1.95 4.71 2.73
N GLY A 51 3.08 4.36 3.36
CA GLY A 51 3.91 5.29 4.12
C GLY A 51 4.49 6.39 3.25
N ALA A 52 5.02 6.05 2.07
CA ALA A 52 5.50 7.01 1.09
C ALA A 52 4.37 7.94 0.60
N TYR A 53 3.18 7.39 0.37
CA TYR A 53 2.01 8.18 -0.04
C TYR A 53 1.57 9.20 1.00
N LEU A 54 1.60 8.86 2.30
CA LEU A 54 1.19 9.78 3.36
C LEU A 54 2.31 10.71 3.86
N LEU A 55 3.58 10.33 3.74
CA LEU A 55 4.69 11.11 4.31
C LEU A 55 5.50 11.85 3.25
N LEU A 56 5.71 11.25 2.07
CA LEU A 56 6.57 11.81 1.03
C LEU A 56 5.79 12.72 0.06
N LEU A 57 4.53 12.37 -0.18
CA LEU A 57 3.65 13.09 -1.10
C LEU A 57 3.22 14.48 -0.60
N PRO A 58 2.92 14.71 0.70
CA PRO A 58 2.66 16.05 1.24
C PRO A 58 3.75 17.09 0.98
N PRO A 59 5.05 16.87 1.35
CA PRO A 59 6.09 17.86 1.09
C PRO A 59 6.38 18.01 -0.41
N LEU A 60 6.25 16.95 -1.21
CA LEU A 60 6.47 17.02 -2.66
C LEU A 60 5.41 17.91 -3.34
N LEU A 61 4.14 17.77 -2.93
CA LEU A 61 3.06 18.63 -3.39
C LEU A 61 3.22 20.08 -2.92
N ALA A 62 3.82 20.31 -1.76
CA ALA A 62 4.12 21.65 -1.25
C ALA A 62 5.11 22.40 -2.17
N VAL A 63 6.07 21.70 -2.76
CA VAL A 63 7.09 22.32 -3.63
C VAL A 63 6.61 22.46 -5.08
N THR A 64 5.76 21.54 -5.56
CA THR A 64 5.37 21.47 -6.98
C THR A 64 4.07 22.24 -7.26
N VAL A 65 2.91 21.64 -6.95
CA VAL A 65 1.58 22.10 -7.39
C VAL A 65 0.94 23.05 -6.38
N PHE A 66 1.13 22.79 -5.07
CA PHE A 66 0.46 23.52 -3.99
C PHE A 66 1.35 24.57 -3.31
N ARG A 67 2.44 25.01 -3.96
CA ARG A 67 3.37 26.02 -3.43
C ARG A 67 2.68 27.30 -2.95
N THR A 68 1.65 27.74 -3.68
CA THR A 68 0.90 28.96 -3.35
C THR A 68 0.02 28.76 -2.12
N PHE A 69 -0.50 27.56 -1.90
CA PHE A 69 -1.29 27.22 -0.70
C PHE A 69 -0.40 27.09 0.53
N PHE A 70 0.78 26.49 0.36
CA PHE A 70 1.80 26.40 1.40
C PHE A 70 2.25 27.78 1.89
N ALA A 71 2.57 28.69 0.96
CA ALA A 71 3.00 30.05 1.27
C ALA A 71 1.92 30.89 1.99
N LYS A 72 0.64 30.63 1.73
CA LYS A 72 -0.48 31.40 2.31
C LYS A 72 -0.94 30.90 3.68
N MET A 73 -0.93 29.58 3.93
CA MET A 73 -1.46 29.00 5.18
C MET A 73 -0.40 28.70 6.23
N GLY A 74 0.87 28.57 5.82
CA GLY A 74 1.94 28.09 6.69
C GLY A 74 1.99 26.57 6.81
N PHE A 75 3.12 26.08 7.35
CA PHE A 75 3.50 24.66 7.30
C PHE A 75 2.47 23.71 7.95
N ILE A 76 2.07 23.99 9.19
CA ILE A 76 1.22 23.07 9.98
C ILE A 76 -0.17 22.93 9.36
N ARG A 77 -0.80 24.06 8.98
CA ARG A 77 -2.15 24.06 8.40
C ARG A 77 -2.18 23.38 7.04
N TYR A 78 -1.14 23.61 6.23
CA TYR A 78 -0.98 22.91 4.96
C TYR A 78 -0.83 21.40 5.15
N MET A 79 0.03 20.96 6.09
CA MET A 79 0.27 19.54 6.35
C MET A 79 -0.99 18.80 6.77
N VAL A 80 -1.84 19.41 7.60
CA VAL A 80 -3.12 18.81 7.98
C VAL A 80 -4.08 18.74 6.78
N MET A 81 -4.23 19.84 6.03
CA MET A 81 -5.13 19.90 4.88
C MET A 81 -4.76 18.88 3.79
N ILE A 82 -3.47 18.79 3.44
CA ILE A 82 -3.02 17.88 2.40
C ILE A 82 -3.14 16.42 2.83
N ASN A 83 -2.91 16.09 4.11
CA ASN A 83 -3.13 14.73 4.61
C ASN A 83 -4.61 14.34 4.51
N LEU A 84 -5.53 15.22 4.91
CA LEU A 84 -6.96 14.98 4.76
C LEU A 84 -7.38 14.80 3.28
N MET A 85 -6.82 15.63 2.39
CA MET A 85 -7.08 15.52 0.94
C MET A 85 -6.52 14.20 0.37
N LEU A 86 -5.31 13.81 0.76
CA LEU A 86 -4.69 12.55 0.35
C LEU A 86 -5.47 11.33 0.86
N LEU A 87 -6.04 11.41 2.07
CA LEU A 87 -6.95 10.39 2.61
C LEU A 87 -8.23 10.28 1.77
N MET A 88 -8.85 11.40 1.38
CA MET A 88 -10.00 11.36 0.48
C MET A 88 -9.64 10.80 -0.91
N LEU A 89 -8.47 11.17 -1.44
CA LEU A 89 -7.96 10.68 -2.73
C LEU A 89 -7.55 9.20 -2.69
N SER A 90 -7.34 8.61 -1.50
CA SER A 90 -7.04 7.19 -1.37
C SER A 90 -8.17 6.29 -1.90
N LEU A 91 -9.42 6.75 -1.85
CA LEU A 91 -10.58 6.02 -2.36
C LEU A 91 -10.57 5.88 -3.90
N PRO A 92 -10.53 6.97 -4.68
CA PRO A 92 -10.43 6.86 -6.14
C PRO A 92 -9.11 6.21 -6.58
N LEU A 93 -8.01 6.43 -5.85
CA LEU A 93 -6.74 5.76 -6.15
C LEU A 93 -6.90 4.23 -6.09
N LYS A 94 -7.58 3.71 -5.06
CA LYS A 94 -7.89 2.27 -4.95
C LYS A 94 -8.78 1.78 -6.11
N MET A 95 -9.68 2.60 -6.63
CA MET A 95 -10.49 2.23 -7.80
C MET A 95 -9.64 2.14 -9.07
N VAL A 96 -8.72 3.10 -9.28
CA VAL A 96 -7.81 3.08 -10.43
C VAL A 96 -6.92 1.86 -10.40
N LEU A 97 -6.31 1.53 -9.26
CA LEU A 97 -5.49 0.31 -9.11
C LEU A 97 -6.29 -0.96 -9.40
N ARG A 98 -7.56 -1.00 -9.02
CA ARG A 98 -8.45 -2.12 -9.35
C ARG A 98 -8.74 -2.20 -10.85
N TRP A 99 -8.89 -1.08 -11.53
CA TRP A 99 -9.19 -1.08 -12.97
C TRP A 99 -7.97 -1.34 -13.85
N THR A 100 -6.80 -0.81 -13.49
CA THR A 100 -5.59 -0.95 -14.31
C THR A 100 -4.85 -2.25 -14.07
N LEU A 101 -4.77 -2.71 -12.81
CA LEU A 101 -3.95 -3.85 -12.41
C LEU A 101 -4.78 -5.02 -11.86
N ASN A 102 -6.12 -4.92 -11.88
CA ASN A 102 -7.02 -5.90 -11.26
C ASN A 102 -6.68 -6.21 -9.79
N LEU A 103 -6.11 -5.21 -9.10
CA LEU A 103 -5.49 -5.42 -7.80
C LEU A 103 -6.56 -5.45 -6.71
N LYS A 104 -6.69 -6.59 -6.02
CA LYS A 104 -7.73 -6.79 -5.00
C LYS A 104 -7.29 -6.35 -3.62
N TYR A 105 -6.04 -6.61 -3.25
CA TYR A 105 -5.50 -6.29 -1.92
C TYR A 105 -4.12 -5.61 -2.01
N ILE A 106 -4.03 -4.40 -1.46
CA ILE A 106 -2.77 -3.64 -1.29
C ILE A 106 -1.92 -4.25 -0.17
N VAL A 107 -2.59 -4.75 0.87
CA VAL A 107 -2.03 -5.52 1.98
C VAL A 107 -2.98 -6.70 2.17
N SER A 108 -2.50 -7.92 1.98
CA SER A 108 -3.28 -9.14 2.24
C SER A 108 -2.66 -9.87 3.40
N ILE A 109 -3.33 -9.87 4.55
CA ILE A 109 -2.94 -10.71 5.69
C ILE A 109 -3.89 -11.90 5.73
N PRO A 110 -3.59 -13.00 4.99
CA PRO A 110 -4.40 -14.20 5.01
C PRO A 110 -4.48 -14.84 6.41
N GLU A 111 -3.55 -14.57 7.32
CA GLU A 111 -3.53 -15.18 8.67
C GLU A 111 -4.54 -14.57 9.67
N PHE A 112 -5.12 -13.39 9.41
CA PHE A 112 -6.21 -12.82 10.24
C PHE A 112 -7.61 -13.03 9.65
N SER A 113 -7.73 -13.86 8.60
CA SER A 113 -9.01 -14.48 8.25
C SER A 113 -9.38 -15.49 9.32
N LEU A 114 -9.81 -14.99 10.48
CA LEU A 114 -10.39 -15.76 11.56
C LEU A 114 -11.52 -16.63 10.98
N ASN A 115 -11.22 -17.90 10.73
CA ASN A 115 -12.23 -18.95 10.76
C ASN A 115 -12.57 -19.15 12.24
N PHE A 116 -13.54 -18.39 12.73
CA PHE A 116 -14.41 -18.84 13.81
C PHE A 116 -15.70 -19.35 13.17
#